data_AF-A0A3D0WDP8-F1
#
_entry.id   AF-A0A3D0WDP8-F1
#
_cell.length_a   1.000
_cell.length_b   1.000
_cell.length_c   1.000
_cell.angle_alpha   90.00
_cell.angle_beta   90.00
_cell.angle_gamma   90.00
#
_symmetry.space_group_name_H-M   'P 1'
#
loop_
_entity.id
_entity.type
_entity.pdbx_description
1 polymer ?
#
loop_
_entity_poly.entity_id
_entity_poly.type
_entity_poly.pdbx_seq_one_letter_code
_entity_poly.pdbx_strand_id
1 'polypeptide(L)'
;PGSREWSGSAVRLDDGSVRHFFTAAGRRGETPTFEQRLFETRAPFAVVDGEPRFGAWSPPVECVVADGAHYAVARDAVAAPTGIKGFRDPGYFRDPADSREYLFFTANAGGADRFPDGVIGAATASGDGWSLLPPIVSAVGTNSELERPHVVFHAGRYYLFWSTHAHRFAAGIGAPSGLYAMVADRVEGPWRPVNGSGLVAANPASAPVQAYCWWVTDELRVASFVNYWRGGPATEPATPEARRAAFGGVPAPFFDLVIDGDRIAVA
;
A
#
# COMPACT_ATOMS: atom_id res chain seq x y z
N PRO A 1 -9.11 -15.70 -5.90
CA PRO A 1 -10.42 -15.18 -6.38
C PRO A 1 -10.30 -14.43 -7.72
N GLY A 2 -9.17 -13.76 -7.95
CA GLY A 2 -8.80 -13.18 -9.24
C GLY A 2 -8.03 -14.14 -10.16
N SER A 3 -7.66 -13.64 -11.33
CA SER A 3 -6.69 -14.28 -12.22
C SER A 3 -5.26 -14.10 -11.69
N ARG A 4 -5.04 -13.08 -10.86
CA ARG A 4 -3.78 -12.77 -10.19
C ARG A 4 -4.01 -12.36 -8.74
N GLU A 5 -2.98 -12.52 -7.93
CA GLU A 5 -2.94 -12.11 -6.53
C GLU A 5 -1.89 -11.01 -6.41
N TRP A 6 -2.32 -9.86 -5.90
CA TRP A 6 -1.51 -8.68 -5.66
C TRP A 6 -1.36 -8.46 -4.16
N SER A 7 -0.53 -7.47 -3.81
CA SER A 7 -0.13 -7.15 -2.44
C SER A 7 -1.29 -7.02 -1.45
N GLY A 8 -0.92 -7.14 -0.18
CA GLY A 8 -1.72 -6.83 0.98
C GLY A 8 -0.86 -6.98 2.23
N SER A 9 -1.41 -7.63 3.26
CA SER A 9 -0.75 -7.80 4.56
C SER A 9 -1.16 -9.12 5.21
N ALA A 10 -0.33 -9.64 6.11
CA ALA A 10 -0.65 -10.83 6.90
C ALA A 10 -0.44 -10.54 8.38
N VAL A 11 -1.35 -11.04 9.21
CA VAL A 11 -1.31 -10.90 10.67
C VAL A 11 -1.42 -12.26 11.32
N ARG A 12 -0.59 -12.50 12.33
CA ARG A 12 -0.72 -13.65 13.22
C ARG A 12 -1.72 -13.33 14.32
N LEU A 13 -2.73 -14.18 14.49
CA LEU A 13 -3.80 -14.01 15.46
C LEU A 13 -3.44 -14.65 16.81
N ASP A 14 -4.21 -14.30 17.85
CA ASP A 14 -4.02 -14.78 19.23
C ASP A 14 -4.18 -16.31 19.35
N ASP A 15 -4.99 -16.92 18.48
CA ASP A 15 -5.16 -18.38 18.38
C ASP A 15 -3.99 -19.07 17.65
N GLY A 16 -2.98 -18.31 17.24
CA GLY A 16 -1.80 -18.80 16.52
C GLY A 16 -1.97 -18.94 15.03
N SER A 17 -3.19 -18.80 14.48
CA SER A 17 -3.45 -18.81 13.05
C SER A 17 -2.95 -17.54 12.36
N VAL A 18 -2.90 -17.57 11.03
CA VAL A 18 -2.57 -16.40 10.20
C VAL A 18 -3.80 -15.99 9.41
N ARG A 19 -4.13 -14.70 9.45
CA ARG A 19 -5.08 -14.06 8.53
C ARG A 19 -4.29 -13.27 7.49
N HIS A 20 -4.55 -13.55 6.23
CA HIS A 20 -3.92 -12.92 5.08
C HIS A 20 -4.95 -12.08 4.33
N PHE A 21 -4.64 -10.80 4.17
CA PHE A 21 -5.36 -9.84 3.36
C PHE A 21 -4.60 -9.63 2.07
N PHE A 22 -5.29 -9.67 0.93
CA PHE A 22 -4.67 -9.52 -0.38
C PHE A 22 -5.62 -8.90 -1.37
N THR A 23 -5.07 -8.45 -2.49
CA THR A 23 -5.86 -7.92 -3.60
C THR A 23 -6.03 -8.99 -4.66
N ALA A 24 -7.27 -9.33 -5.00
CA ALA A 24 -7.59 -10.14 -6.16
C ALA A 24 -7.68 -9.25 -7.40
N ALA A 25 -6.76 -9.44 -8.34
CA ALA A 25 -6.78 -8.76 -9.64
C ALA A 25 -7.49 -9.63 -10.70
N GLY A 26 -8.47 -9.06 -11.39
CA GLY A 26 -9.36 -9.74 -12.34
C GLY A 26 -10.22 -10.84 -11.70
N ARG A 27 -10.64 -11.82 -12.51
CA ARG A 27 -11.42 -13.00 -12.10
C ARG A 27 -10.74 -14.30 -12.48
N ARG A 28 -10.98 -15.35 -11.69
CA ARG A 28 -10.40 -16.67 -11.95
C ARG A 28 -10.86 -17.19 -13.32
N GLY A 29 -9.90 -17.64 -14.15
CA GLY A 29 -10.18 -18.27 -15.44
C GLY A 29 -10.40 -17.30 -16.61
N GLU A 30 -10.31 -15.98 -16.39
CA GLU A 30 -10.43 -15.00 -17.47
C GLU A 30 -9.05 -14.53 -17.99
N THR A 31 -9.06 -13.86 -19.14
CA THR A 31 -7.90 -13.10 -19.64
C THR A 31 -7.58 -11.94 -18.70
N PRO A 32 -6.32 -11.73 -18.27
CA PRO A 32 -5.98 -10.75 -17.25
C PRO A 32 -6.59 -9.35 -17.43
N THR A 33 -7.39 -8.92 -16.47
CA THR A 33 -7.95 -7.55 -16.34
C THR A 33 -7.44 -6.87 -15.06
N PHE A 34 -7.67 -5.56 -14.91
CA PHE A 34 -7.25 -4.77 -13.74
C PHE A 34 -8.39 -4.51 -12.75
N GLU A 35 -9.46 -5.33 -12.76
CA GLU A 35 -10.45 -5.33 -11.68
C GLU A 35 -9.74 -5.61 -10.35
N GLN A 36 -9.94 -4.78 -9.33
CA GLN A 36 -9.29 -4.93 -8.02
C GLN A 36 -10.34 -5.10 -6.92
N ARG A 37 -10.15 -6.14 -6.10
CA ARG A 37 -11.05 -6.49 -4.99
C ARG A 37 -10.23 -6.94 -3.79
N LEU A 38 -10.64 -6.53 -2.59
CA LEU A 38 -9.92 -6.81 -1.34
C LEU A 38 -10.48 -8.09 -0.72
N PHE A 39 -9.61 -9.06 -0.42
CA PHE A 39 -10.00 -10.34 0.16
C PHE A 39 -9.22 -10.64 1.43
N GLU A 40 -9.84 -11.39 2.33
CA GLU A 40 -9.18 -12.06 3.45
C GLU A 40 -9.33 -13.58 3.36
N THR A 41 -8.34 -14.30 3.89
CA THR A 41 -8.36 -15.75 4.10
C THR A 41 -7.56 -16.09 5.36
N ARG A 42 -7.85 -17.23 5.99
CA ARG A 42 -7.18 -17.67 7.23
C ARG A 42 -6.62 -19.07 7.09
N ALA A 43 -5.49 -19.34 7.74
CA ALA A 43 -4.94 -20.69 7.86
C ALA A 43 -4.34 -20.90 9.25
N PRO A 44 -4.46 -22.12 9.83
CA PRO A 44 -3.63 -22.52 10.96
C PRO A 44 -2.15 -22.34 10.60
N PHE A 45 -1.35 -21.93 11.57
CA PHE A 45 0.09 -21.75 11.38
C PHE A 45 0.86 -22.38 12.54
N ALA A 46 1.92 -23.10 12.21
CA ALA A 46 2.82 -23.70 13.18
C ALA A 46 4.26 -23.66 12.67
N VAL A 47 5.21 -23.68 13.58
CA VAL A 47 6.62 -23.94 13.28
C VAL A 47 6.91 -25.37 13.70
N VAL A 48 7.25 -26.24 12.74
CA VAL A 48 7.56 -27.66 12.98
C VAL A 48 8.98 -27.89 12.55
N ASP A 49 9.83 -28.36 13.47
CA ASP A 49 11.26 -28.57 13.24
C ASP A 49 12.00 -27.32 12.72
N GLY A 50 11.59 -26.14 13.18
CA GLY A 50 12.15 -24.85 12.75
C GLY A 50 11.58 -24.30 11.44
N GLU A 51 10.72 -25.05 10.75
CA GLU A 51 10.14 -24.66 9.46
C GLU A 51 8.70 -24.14 9.60
N PRO A 52 8.34 -23.01 8.96
CA PRO A 52 6.97 -22.49 8.96
C PRO A 52 6.05 -23.40 8.13
N ARG A 53 4.91 -23.78 8.70
CA ARG A 53 3.87 -24.61 8.06
C ARG A 53 2.52 -23.92 8.18
N PHE A 54 1.87 -23.74 7.03
CA PHE A 54 0.46 -23.36 6.96
C PHE A 54 -0.42 -24.60 6.80
N GLY A 55 -1.54 -24.63 7.53
CA GLY A 55 -2.62 -25.59 7.32
C GLY A 55 -3.45 -25.24 6.08
N ALA A 56 -4.63 -25.85 5.99
CA ALA A 56 -5.58 -25.53 4.93
C ALA A 56 -6.09 -24.08 5.06
N TRP A 57 -6.03 -23.33 3.97
CA TRP A 57 -6.59 -21.99 3.88
C TRP A 57 -8.11 -22.02 3.76
N SER A 58 -8.80 -21.13 4.47
CA SER A 58 -10.23 -20.93 4.32
C SER A 58 -10.56 -20.37 2.93
N PRO A 59 -11.78 -20.60 2.41
CA PRO A 59 -12.25 -19.88 1.24
C PRO A 59 -12.08 -18.36 1.43
N PRO A 60 -11.52 -17.63 0.45
CA PRO A 60 -11.37 -16.18 0.57
C PRO A 60 -12.72 -15.47 0.65
N VAL A 61 -12.83 -14.51 1.57
CA VAL A 61 -14.00 -13.65 1.77
C VAL A 61 -13.66 -12.24 1.32
N GLU A 62 -14.53 -11.62 0.52
CA GLU A 62 -14.33 -10.24 0.08
C GLU A 62 -14.56 -9.29 1.27
N CYS A 63 -13.58 -8.44 1.59
CA CYS A 63 -13.65 -7.57 2.76
C CYS A 63 -14.69 -6.47 2.53
N VAL A 64 -14.52 -5.69 1.47
CA VAL A 64 -15.37 -4.54 1.11
C VAL A 64 -15.39 -4.38 -0.41
N VAL A 65 -16.45 -3.75 -0.91
CA VAL A 65 -16.63 -3.43 -2.34
C VAL A 65 -16.62 -1.91 -2.50
N ALA A 66 -15.88 -1.39 -3.48
CA ALA A 66 -15.90 0.03 -3.82
C ALA A 66 -17.33 0.52 -4.08
N ASP A 67 -17.72 1.61 -3.43
CA ASP A 67 -19.10 2.13 -3.41
C ASP A 67 -19.43 3.07 -4.57
N GLY A 68 -18.42 3.52 -5.33
CA GLY A 68 -18.57 4.52 -6.38
C GLY A 68 -18.79 5.95 -5.85
N ALA A 69 -19.02 6.12 -4.55
CA ALA A 69 -19.27 7.40 -3.89
C ALA A 69 -18.02 7.93 -3.21
N HIS A 70 -17.47 7.18 -2.24
CA HIS A 70 -16.17 7.47 -1.65
C HIS A 70 -15.03 6.98 -2.53
N TYR A 71 -15.19 5.80 -3.13
CA TYR A 71 -14.12 5.10 -3.84
C TYR A 71 -14.53 4.76 -5.27
N ALA A 72 -13.69 5.12 -6.24
CA ALA A 72 -13.90 4.75 -7.63
C ALA A 72 -13.93 3.22 -7.82
N VAL A 73 -14.81 2.76 -8.71
CA VAL A 73 -14.90 1.33 -9.03
C VAL A 73 -13.76 0.93 -9.98
N ALA A 74 -12.70 0.34 -9.44
CA ALA A 74 -11.52 -0.10 -10.19
C ALA A 74 -11.80 -1.40 -10.96
N ARG A 75 -12.40 -1.31 -12.15
CA ARG A 75 -12.77 -2.44 -13.04
C ARG A 75 -12.19 -2.33 -14.45
N ASP A 76 -11.05 -1.65 -14.59
CA ASP A 76 -10.43 -1.42 -15.90
C ASP A 76 -10.06 -2.75 -16.58
N ALA A 77 -10.56 -2.99 -17.79
CA ALA A 77 -10.15 -4.15 -18.59
C ALA A 77 -8.75 -3.97 -19.19
N VAL A 78 -8.40 -2.73 -19.53
CA VAL A 78 -7.13 -2.31 -20.12
C VAL A 78 -6.63 -1.09 -19.36
N ALA A 79 -5.33 -1.02 -19.11
CA ALA A 79 -4.73 0.14 -18.44
C ALA A 79 -4.86 1.40 -19.31
N ALA A 80 -5.35 2.48 -18.72
CA ALA A 80 -5.36 3.78 -19.37
C ALA A 80 -3.92 4.37 -19.44
N PRO A 81 -3.64 5.31 -20.36
CA PRO A 81 -2.34 5.99 -20.41
C PRO A 81 -1.96 6.71 -19.10
N THR A 82 -2.97 7.12 -18.33
CA THR A 82 -2.81 7.78 -17.02
C THR A 82 -2.64 6.80 -15.86
N GLY A 83 -2.53 5.49 -16.15
CA GLY A 83 -2.50 4.42 -15.16
C GLY A 83 -3.88 3.81 -14.90
N ILE A 84 -3.89 2.75 -14.09
CA ILE A 84 -5.11 2.07 -13.62
C ILE A 84 -5.64 2.76 -12.37
N LYS A 85 -6.95 2.69 -12.14
CA LYS A 85 -7.52 3.10 -10.85
C LYS A 85 -7.09 2.16 -9.72
N GLY A 86 -7.09 2.65 -8.49
CA GLY A 86 -6.75 1.91 -7.28
C GLY A 86 -7.97 1.44 -6.50
N PHE A 87 -7.91 0.18 -6.05
CA PHE A 87 -8.70 -0.37 -4.95
C PHE A 87 -7.98 -1.62 -4.40
N ARG A 88 -6.78 -1.43 -3.84
CA ARG A 88 -5.78 -2.49 -3.60
C ARG A 88 -4.93 -2.27 -2.35
N ASP A 89 -4.07 -3.24 -2.07
CA ASP A 89 -3.04 -3.23 -1.03
C ASP A 89 -3.60 -3.07 0.40
N PRO A 90 -4.47 -3.99 0.87
CA PRO A 90 -5.05 -3.89 2.21
C PRO A 90 -3.96 -4.05 3.29
N GLY A 91 -3.66 -2.95 3.98
CA GLY A 91 -2.78 -2.86 5.15
C GLY A 91 -3.59 -2.95 6.44
N TYR A 92 -3.48 -4.09 7.13
CA TYR A 92 -4.14 -4.32 8.40
C TYR A 92 -3.51 -3.52 9.55
N PHE A 93 -4.35 -2.97 10.42
CA PHE A 93 -3.96 -2.32 11.65
C PHE A 93 -4.98 -2.61 12.75
N ARG A 94 -4.51 -2.86 13.98
CA ARG A 94 -5.35 -2.96 15.18
C ARG A 94 -4.97 -1.82 16.10
N ASP A 95 -5.90 -0.92 16.35
CA ASP A 95 -5.63 0.27 17.14
C ASP A 95 -5.35 -0.12 18.61
N PRO A 96 -4.20 0.24 19.18
CA PRO A 96 -3.90 -0.06 20.58
C PRO A 96 -4.79 0.69 21.57
N ALA A 97 -5.47 1.77 21.17
CA ALA A 97 -6.31 2.57 22.05
C ALA A 97 -7.65 1.91 22.38
N ASP A 98 -8.25 1.19 21.41
CA ASP A 98 -9.60 0.63 21.54
C ASP A 98 -9.76 -0.79 20.96
N SER A 99 -8.66 -1.41 20.50
CA SER A 99 -8.64 -2.71 19.81
C SER A 99 -9.41 -2.78 18.49
N ARG A 100 -9.86 -1.65 17.95
CA ARG A 100 -10.59 -1.63 16.69
C ARG A 100 -9.68 -1.98 15.54
N GLU A 101 -10.17 -2.81 14.64
CA GLU A 101 -9.42 -3.28 13.48
C GLU A 101 -9.75 -2.44 12.24
N TYR A 102 -8.71 -2.08 11.50
CA TYR A 102 -8.77 -1.27 10.30
C TYR A 102 -8.07 -1.96 9.13
N LEU A 103 -8.57 -1.75 7.93
CA LEU A 103 -7.83 -1.94 6.68
C LEU A 103 -7.63 -0.58 6.04
N PHE A 104 -6.38 -0.20 5.80
CA PHE A 104 -6.03 0.92 4.93
C PHE A 104 -5.71 0.39 3.54
N PHE A 105 -6.11 1.09 2.49
CA PHE A 105 -5.91 0.60 1.13
C PHE A 105 -5.73 1.74 0.12
N THR A 106 -4.98 1.45 -0.93
CA THR A 106 -4.78 2.32 -2.09
C THR A 106 -6.11 2.49 -2.82
N ALA A 107 -6.57 3.72 -3.01
CA ALA A 107 -7.79 3.97 -3.76
C ALA A 107 -7.72 5.25 -4.62
N ASN A 108 -8.70 5.42 -5.52
CA ASN A 108 -9.01 6.71 -6.11
C ASN A 108 -10.38 7.21 -5.64
N ALA A 109 -10.55 8.53 -5.56
CA ALA A 109 -11.79 9.15 -5.12
C ALA A 109 -12.96 8.83 -6.07
N GLY A 110 -14.11 8.47 -5.50
CA GLY A 110 -15.36 8.38 -6.24
C GLY A 110 -15.81 9.77 -6.72
N GLY A 111 -16.17 9.88 -8.00
CA GLY A 111 -16.71 11.13 -8.56
C GLY A 111 -15.75 12.33 -8.57
N ALA A 112 -14.44 12.12 -8.57
CA ALA A 112 -13.46 13.20 -8.57
C ALA A 112 -13.62 14.17 -9.76
N ASP A 113 -13.55 15.47 -9.46
CA ASP A 113 -13.62 16.57 -10.45
C ASP A 113 -12.24 17.03 -10.94
N ARG A 114 -11.17 16.58 -10.27
CA ARG A 114 -9.78 16.94 -10.56
C ARG A 114 -8.89 15.71 -10.60
N PHE A 115 -7.96 15.70 -11.55
CA PHE A 115 -6.87 14.74 -11.65
C PHE A 115 -5.55 15.41 -11.22
N PRO A 116 -4.59 14.71 -10.59
CA PRO A 116 -4.65 13.32 -10.07
C PRO A 116 -5.67 13.12 -8.94
N ASP A 117 -6.22 11.92 -8.76
CA ASP A 117 -7.35 11.67 -7.83
C ASP A 117 -7.10 10.54 -6.82
N GLY A 118 -5.87 10.41 -6.33
CA GLY A 118 -5.49 9.39 -5.35
C GLY A 118 -6.04 9.68 -3.95
N VAL A 119 -6.44 8.64 -3.23
CA VAL A 119 -6.84 8.69 -1.81
C VAL A 119 -6.32 7.45 -1.09
N ILE A 120 -6.15 7.55 0.24
CA ILE A 120 -6.01 6.37 1.10
C ILE A 120 -7.38 6.09 1.69
N GLY A 121 -7.92 4.93 1.32
CA GLY A 121 -9.18 4.44 1.85
C GLY A 121 -9.01 3.73 3.19
N ALA A 122 -10.11 3.62 3.91
CA ALA A 122 -10.19 2.89 5.16
C ALA A 122 -11.46 2.04 5.23
N ALA A 123 -11.35 0.90 5.88
CA ALA A 123 -12.47 0.07 6.33
C ALA A 123 -12.25 -0.33 7.78
N THR A 124 -13.32 -0.58 8.52
CA THR A 124 -13.30 -1.02 9.91
C THR A 124 -13.96 -2.38 10.03
N ALA A 125 -13.50 -3.22 10.95
CA ALA A 125 -14.27 -4.39 11.35
C ALA A 125 -15.61 -3.93 11.96
N SER A 126 -16.69 -4.61 11.60
CA SER A 126 -18.06 -4.36 12.05
C SER A 126 -18.86 -5.66 11.98
N GLY A 127 -19.37 -6.13 13.14
CA GLY A 127 -20.01 -7.44 13.24
C GLY A 127 -19.06 -8.55 12.78
N ASP A 128 -19.52 -9.39 11.86
CA ASP A 128 -18.75 -10.51 11.30
C ASP A 128 -17.93 -10.14 10.04
N GLY A 129 -17.82 -8.86 9.69
CA GLY A 129 -17.18 -8.43 8.44
C GLY A 129 -16.55 -7.04 8.51
N TRP A 130 -16.40 -6.40 7.35
CA TRP A 130 -15.82 -5.07 7.21
C TRP A 130 -16.83 -4.06 6.69
N SER A 131 -16.68 -2.80 7.07
CA SER A 131 -17.49 -1.68 6.58
C SER A 131 -16.57 -0.56 6.11
N LEU A 132 -16.89 0.01 4.94
CA LEU A 132 -16.15 1.16 4.42
C LEU A 132 -16.30 2.37 5.33
N LEU A 133 -15.21 3.12 5.45
CA LEU A 133 -15.16 4.46 6.02
C LEU A 133 -14.93 5.47 4.89
N PRO A 134 -15.17 6.78 5.11
CA PRO A 134 -14.66 7.81 4.21
C PRO A 134 -13.12 7.75 4.07
N PRO A 135 -12.55 8.28 2.97
CA PRO A 135 -11.09 8.30 2.80
C PRO A 135 -10.41 9.08 3.92
N ILE A 136 -9.31 8.53 4.45
CA ILE A 136 -8.58 9.14 5.57
C ILE A 136 -7.54 10.18 5.13
N VAL A 137 -7.05 10.05 3.89
CA VAL A 137 -6.16 11.02 3.24
C VAL A 137 -6.61 11.21 1.80
N SER A 138 -6.70 12.47 1.36
CA SER A 138 -6.99 12.83 -0.02
C SER A 138 -5.78 13.53 -0.64
N ALA A 139 -5.38 13.07 -1.83
CA ALA A 139 -4.37 13.70 -2.66
C ALA A 139 -4.97 14.17 -4.00
N VAL A 140 -6.28 14.46 -4.03
CA VAL A 140 -6.96 14.99 -5.22
C VAL A 140 -6.33 16.32 -5.65
N GLY A 141 -5.95 16.42 -6.92
CA GLY A 141 -5.16 17.50 -7.50
C GLY A 141 -3.65 17.41 -7.24
N THR A 142 -3.17 16.40 -6.52
CA THR A 142 -1.77 16.29 -6.06
C THR A 142 -1.09 15.02 -6.53
N ASN A 143 -1.63 13.83 -6.23
CA ASN A 143 -1.01 12.54 -6.57
C ASN A 143 -2.10 11.49 -6.87
N SER A 144 -1.87 10.63 -7.87
CA SER A 144 -2.84 9.62 -8.33
C SER A 144 -2.73 8.26 -7.64
N GLU A 145 -1.61 7.96 -6.98
CA GLU A 145 -1.30 6.65 -6.40
C GLU A 145 -0.57 6.78 -5.07
N LEU A 146 -1.27 6.41 -4.00
CA LEU A 146 -0.74 6.34 -2.64
C LEU A 146 -0.70 4.85 -2.25
N GLU A 147 0.36 4.17 -2.65
CA GLU A 147 0.41 2.71 -2.70
C GLU A 147 0.86 2.06 -1.40
N ARG A 148 0.34 0.85 -1.13
CA ARG A 148 0.61 0.08 0.09
C ARG A 148 0.46 0.89 1.38
N PRO A 149 -0.66 1.61 1.59
CA PRO A 149 -0.83 2.38 2.80
C PRO A 149 -0.87 1.45 4.03
N HIS A 150 -0.12 1.82 5.07
CA HIS A 150 -0.08 1.08 6.33
C HIS A 150 0.21 2.03 7.49
N VAL A 151 -0.31 1.68 8.67
CA VAL A 151 -0.13 2.48 9.89
C VAL A 151 0.84 1.79 10.83
N VAL A 152 1.80 2.57 11.34
CA VAL A 152 2.66 2.19 12.48
C VAL A 152 2.31 3.09 13.66
N PHE A 153 2.01 2.48 14.82
CA PHE A 153 1.85 3.22 16.06
C PHE A 153 3.20 3.32 16.77
N HIS A 154 3.68 4.54 17.00
CA HIS A 154 5.00 4.76 17.59
C HIS A 154 4.95 5.97 18.54
N ALA A 155 5.52 5.82 19.74
CA ALA A 155 5.60 6.88 20.74
C ALA A 155 4.28 7.64 20.99
N GLY A 156 3.15 6.92 21.04
CA GLY A 156 1.83 7.51 21.31
C GLY A 156 1.15 8.17 20.10
N ARG A 157 1.68 8.00 18.89
CA ARG A 157 1.15 8.60 17.65
C ARG A 157 1.01 7.57 16.53
N TYR A 158 0.17 7.90 15.55
CA TYR A 158 -0.11 7.07 14.39
C TYR A 158 0.63 7.65 13.18
N TYR A 159 1.40 6.82 12.48
CA TYR A 159 2.13 7.19 11.27
C TYR A 159 1.60 6.38 10.10
N LEU A 160 0.92 7.03 9.17
CA LEU A 160 0.40 6.44 7.95
C LEU A 160 1.43 6.59 6.83
N PHE A 161 2.04 5.48 6.42
CA PHE A 161 3.04 5.42 5.36
C PHE A 161 2.45 4.96 4.04
N TRP A 162 2.98 5.44 2.92
CA TRP A 162 2.71 4.92 1.57
C TRP A 162 3.90 5.11 0.64
N SER A 163 3.95 4.31 -0.43
CA SER A 163 4.89 4.49 -1.54
C SER A 163 4.23 5.24 -2.70
N THR A 164 4.98 6.03 -3.44
CA THR A 164 4.50 6.59 -4.72
C THR A 164 5.65 6.86 -5.68
N HIS A 165 5.35 6.88 -6.97
CA HIS A 165 6.29 7.26 -8.02
C HIS A 165 6.22 8.75 -8.34
N ALA A 166 7.37 9.35 -8.70
CA ALA A 166 7.47 10.75 -9.11
C ALA A 166 6.49 11.13 -10.23
N HIS A 167 6.28 10.24 -11.21
CA HIS A 167 5.41 10.51 -12.35
C HIS A 167 3.91 10.46 -12.03
N ARG A 168 3.51 10.12 -10.77
CA ARG A 168 2.11 10.09 -10.33
C ARG A 168 1.65 11.40 -9.70
N PHE A 169 2.57 12.32 -9.46
CA PHE A 169 2.27 13.67 -9.00
C PHE A 169 1.71 14.55 -10.13
N ALA A 170 0.94 15.57 -9.75
CA ALA A 170 0.41 16.56 -10.66
C ALA A 170 1.54 17.34 -11.35
N ALA A 171 1.26 17.84 -12.56
CA ALA A 171 2.20 18.68 -13.28
C ALA A 171 2.62 19.90 -12.43
N GLY A 172 3.92 20.18 -12.39
CA GLY A 172 4.50 21.27 -11.57
C GLY A 172 4.94 20.85 -10.17
N ILE A 173 4.63 19.62 -9.72
CA ILE A 173 5.12 19.08 -8.45
C ILE A 173 6.35 18.21 -8.69
N GLY A 174 7.53 18.70 -8.30
CA GLY A 174 8.83 18.03 -8.46
C GLY A 174 9.18 17.05 -7.33
N ALA A 175 8.24 16.19 -6.92
CA ALA A 175 8.43 15.26 -5.81
C ALA A 175 9.03 13.91 -6.29
N PRO A 176 9.98 13.30 -5.55
CA PRO A 176 10.66 12.08 -5.99
C PRO A 176 9.82 10.81 -5.77
N SER A 177 10.21 9.72 -6.44
CA SER A 177 9.72 8.39 -6.07
C SER A 177 10.27 8.01 -4.70
N GLY A 178 9.43 7.51 -3.81
CA GLY A 178 9.87 7.19 -2.45
C GLY A 178 8.76 6.81 -1.49
N LEU A 179 9.15 6.80 -0.21
CA LEU A 179 8.30 6.60 0.95
C LEU A 179 7.83 7.96 1.47
N TYR A 180 6.53 8.07 1.69
CA TYR A 180 5.87 9.24 2.23
C TYR A 180 5.06 8.85 3.46
N ALA A 181 4.77 9.82 4.33
CA ALA A 181 3.95 9.61 5.50
C ALA A 181 3.16 10.84 5.97
N MET A 182 2.11 10.57 6.75
CA MET A 182 1.44 11.53 7.60
C MET A 182 1.42 11.04 9.05
N VAL A 183 1.34 11.96 10.00
CA VAL A 183 1.22 11.70 11.43
C VAL A 183 -0.10 12.23 11.98
N ALA A 184 -0.70 11.50 12.91
CA ALA A 184 -1.88 11.91 13.66
C ALA A 184 -1.80 11.48 15.13
N ASP A 185 -2.59 12.16 15.98
CA ASP A 185 -2.73 11.81 17.40
C ASP A 185 -3.87 10.78 17.63
N ARG A 186 -4.66 10.50 16.60
CA ARG A 186 -5.76 9.52 16.55
C ARG A 186 -5.81 8.89 15.16
N VAL A 187 -6.27 7.65 15.05
CA VAL A 187 -6.36 6.93 13.77
C VAL A 187 -7.33 7.60 12.78
N GLU A 188 -8.36 8.30 13.25
CA GLU A 188 -9.28 9.06 12.40
C GLU A 188 -8.67 10.39 11.89
N GLY A 189 -7.50 10.78 12.39
CA GLY A 189 -6.87 12.06 12.11
C GLY A 189 -7.25 13.18 13.11
N PRO A 190 -7.00 14.46 12.75
CA PRO A 190 -6.51 14.91 11.45
C PRO A 190 -5.07 14.47 11.19
N TRP A 191 -4.83 14.02 9.95
CA TRP A 191 -3.51 13.62 9.46
C TRP A 191 -2.71 14.83 8.97
N ARG A 192 -1.43 14.89 9.33
CA ARG A 192 -0.53 16.02 8.99
C ARG A 192 0.74 15.48 8.32
N PRO A 193 1.26 16.15 7.28
CA PRO A 193 2.48 15.69 6.61
C PRO A 193 3.67 15.70 7.57
N VAL A 194 4.43 14.61 7.61
CA VAL A 194 5.74 14.61 8.29
C VAL A 194 6.75 15.41 7.47
N ASN A 195 7.81 15.93 8.10
CA ASN A 195 8.86 16.72 7.43
C ASN A 195 8.31 17.93 6.62
N GLY A 196 7.10 18.41 6.94
CA GLY A 196 6.40 19.49 6.23
C GLY A 196 5.89 19.16 4.82
N SER A 197 6.41 18.12 4.16
CA SER A 197 6.05 17.73 2.79
C SER A 197 5.42 16.34 2.67
N GLY A 198 5.52 15.53 3.73
CA GLY A 198 5.19 14.12 3.74
C GLY A 198 6.34 13.22 3.29
N LEU A 199 7.40 13.74 2.66
CA LEU A 199 8.52 12.90 2.19
C LEU A 199 9.34 12.35 3.37
N VAL A 200 9.49 11.03 3.44
CA VAL A 200 10.31 10.34 4.46
C VAL A 200 11.66 9.93 3.89
N ALA A 201 11.64 9.21 2.77
CA ALA A 201 12.84 8.72 2.11
C ALA A 201 12.61 8.64 0.60
N ALA A 202 13.63 8.97 -0.19
CA ALA A 202 13.55 9.03 -1.64
C ALA A 202 14.61 8.14 -2.28
N ASN A 203 14.32 7.64 -3.47
CA ASN A 203 15.39 7.19 -4.35
C ASN A 203 16.33 8.38 -4.67
N PRO A 204 17.66 8.18 -4.72
CA PRO A 204 18.60 9.23 -5.03
C PRO A 204 18.41 9.72 -6.47
N ALA A 205 18.73 10.99 -6.73
CA ALA A 205 18.60 11.58 -8.07
C ALA A 205 19.43 10.85 -9.15
N SER A 206 20.53 10.20 -8.76
CA SER A 206 21.37 9.39 -9.65
C SER A 206 20.75 8.03 -10.00
N ALA A 207 19.75 7.57 -9.26
CA ALA A 207 19.06 6.29 -9.49
C ALA A 207 17.59 6.35 -9.03
N PRO A 208 16.77 7.21 -9.67
CA PRO A 208 15.44 7.62 -9.17
C PRO A 208 14.38 6.52 -9.18
N VAL A 209 14.67 5.39 -9.84
CA VAL A 209 13.76 4.23 -9.98
C VAL A 209 14.35 2.94 -9.39
N GLN A 210 15.40 3.04 -8.55
CA GLN A 210 16.14 1.87 -8.05
C GLN A 210 15.36 0.97 -7.09
N ALA A 211 14.46 1.53 -6.27
CA ALA A 211 13.73 0.78 -5.24
C ALA A 211 12.27 1.21 -5.15
N TYR A 212 11.38 0.27 -4.82
CA TYR A 212 9.95 0.53 -4.70
C TYR A 212 9.23 -0.43 -3.73
N CYS A 213 7.92 -0.21 -3.53
CA CYS A 213 7.06 -0.92 -2.58
C CYS A 213 7.62 -0.93 -1.14
N TRP A 214 7.87 0.26 -0.59
CA TRP A 214 8.48 0.46 0.72
C TRP A 214 7.47 0.12 1.82
N TRP A 215 7.93 -0.58 2.86
CA TRP A 215 7.12 -1.02 4.01
C TRP A 215 7.90 -0.79 5.30
N VAL A 216 7.29 -0.08 6.25
CA VAL A 216 7.87 0.23 7.56
C VAL A 216 7.34 -0.77 8.59
N THR A 217 8.24 -1.41 9.33
CA THR A 217 7.90 -2.30 10.45
C THR A 217 7.67 -1.51 11.75
N ASP A 218 7.18 -2.18 12.79
CA ASP A 218 7.02 -1.59 14.12
C ASP A 218 8.36 -1.23 14.77
N GLU A 219 9.45 -1.91 14.39
CA GLU A 219 10.83 -1.53 14.78
C GLU A 219 11.40 -0.36 13.96
N LEU A 220 10.57 0.29 13.13
CA LEU A 220 10.97 1.40 12.25
C LEU A 220 12.00 1.00 11.19
N ARG A 221 12.08 -0.28 10.85
CA ARG A 221 12.89 -0.77 9.74
C ARG A 221 12.10 -0.72 8.44
N VAL A 222 12.75 -0.32 7.35
CA VAL A 222 12.13 -0.20 6.04
C VAL A 222 12.61 -1.29 5.11
N ALA A 223 11.67 -2.08 4.61
CA ALA A 223 11.87 -3.05 3.54
C ALA A 223 11.37 -2.49 2.20
N SER A 224 12.05 -2.83 1.12
CA SER A 224 11.62 -2.54 -0.27
C SER A 224 12.22 -3.59 -1.21
N PHE A 225 11.90 -3.53 -2.51
CA PHE A 225 12.58 -4.36 -3.52
C PHE A 225 13.36 -3.49 -4.51
N VAL A 226 14.42 -4.07 -5.07
CA VAL A 226 15.18 -3.46 -6.18
C VAL A 226 14.32 -3.48 -7.43
N ASN A 227 13.88 -2.31 -7.86
CA ASN A 227 13.10 -2.10 -9.07
C ASN A 227 14.03 -2.03 -10.29
N TYR A 228 14.23 -0.86 -10.91
CA TYR A 228 15.11 -0.74 -12.06
C TYR A 228 16.45 -0.14 -11.63
N TRP A 229 17.46 -1.00 -11.54
CA TRP A 229 18.81 -0.60 -11.10
C TRP A 229 19.88 -0.91 -12.14
N ARG A 230 19.78 -2.05 -12.83
CA ARG A 230 20.82 -2.49 -13.77
C ARG A 230 20.92 -1.49 -14.92
N GLY A 231 22.12 -0.94 -15.11
CA GLY A 231 22.37 0.10 -16.12
C GLY A 231 22.05 1.53 -15.67
N GLY A 232 21.69 1.75 -14.39
CA GLY A 232 21.44 3.06 -13.80
C GLY A 232 20.37 3.90 -14.52
N PRO A 233 19.20 3.34 -14.87
CA PRO A 233 18.22 4.08 -15.65
C PRO A 233 17.66 5.26 -14.86
N ALA A 234 17.53 6.42 -15.51
CA ALA A 234 16.93 7.62 -14.92
C ALA A 234 15.39 7.56 -14.92
N THR A 235 14.79 6.67 -15.70
CA THR A 235 13.33 6.46 -15.78
C THR A 235 13.03 4.98 -15.97
N GLU A 236 11.78 4.57 -15.77
CA GLU A 236 11.35 3.23 -16.16
C GLU A 236 11.67 2.95 -17.64
N PRO A 237 12.29 1.79 -17.97
CA PRO A 237 12.56 1.43 -19.36
C PRO A 237 11.28 1.35 -20.20
N ALA A 238 11.33 1.78 -21.46
CA ALA A 238 10.13 1.89 -22.30
C ALA A 238 9.56 0.56 -22.80
N THR A 239 10.42 -0.44 -23.03
CA THR A 239 10.00 -1.74 -23.61
C THR A 239 9.93 -2.84 -22.55
N PRO A 240 9.04 -3.83 -22.71
CA PRO A 240 8.99 -4.99 -21.82
C PRO A 240 10.33 -5.72 -21.71
N GLU A 241 11.08 -5.83 -22.81
CA GLU A 241 12.39 -6.48 -22.87
C GLU A 241 13.41 -5.73 -22.02
N ALA A 242 13.47 -4.40 -22.16
CA ALA A 242 14.37 -3.55 -21.39
C ALA A 242 14.00 -3.53 -19.90
N ARG A 243 12.69 -3.52 -19.57
CA ARG A 243 12.22 -3.65 -18.19
C ARG A 243 12.69 -4.95 -17.57
N ARG A 244 12.49 -6.09 -18.25
CA ARG A 244 12.94 -7.40 -17.77
C ARG A 244 14.46 -7.47 -17.60
N ALA A 245 15.23 -6.85 -18.48
CA ALA A 245 16.69 -6.80 -18.38
C ALA A 245 17.19 -5.93 -17.22
N ALA A 246 16.46 -4.84 -16.91
CA ALA A 246 16.84 -3.88 -15.88
C ALA A 246 16.33 -4.24 -14.47
N PHE A 247 15.24 -5.01 -14.39
CA PHE A 247 14.53 -5.32 -13.16
C PHE A 247 15.38 -6.15 -12.19
N GLY A 248 15.42 -5.72 -10.92
CA GLY A 248 16.11 -6.42 -9.86
C GLY A 248 15.30 -7.61 -9.33
N GLY A 249 14.06 -7.35 -8.90
CA GLY A 249 13.14 -8.39 -8.43
C GLY A 249 13.58 -9.12 -7.15
N VAL A 250 14.43 -8.47 -6.34
CA VAL A 250 14.97 -8.99 -5.09
C VAL A 250 14.81 -7.95 -3.98
N PRO A 251 14.82 -8.34 -2.69
CA PRO A 251 14.85 -7.39 -1.59
C PRO A 251 16.01 -6.38 -1.76
N ALA A 252 15.71 -5.10 -1.58
CA ALA A 252 16.74 -4.07 -1.47
C ALA A 252 17.33 -4.07 -0.03
N PRO A 253 18.51 -3.47 0.18
CA PRO A 253 19.04 -3.28 1.53
C PRO A 253 18.04 -2.56 2.42
N PHE A 254 17.84 -3.10 3.63
CA PHE A 254 16.97 -2.47 4.61
C PHE A 254 17.71 -1.28 5.24
N PHE A 255 16.96 -0.28 5.66
CA PHE A 255 17.47 0.85 6.42
C PHE A 255 16.47 1.19 7.53
N ASP A 256 16.94 1.94 8.53
CA ASP A 256 16.14 2.26 9.71
C ASP A 256 15.69 3.72 9.68
N LEU A 257 14.55 4.00 10.32
CA LEU A 257 14.03 5.35 10.52
C LEU A 257 14.21 5.78 11.97
N VAL A 258 14.46 7.08 12.15
CA VAL A 258 14.33 7.77 13.43
C VAL A 258 13.16 8.73 13.34
N ILE A 259 12.27 8.67 14.33
CA ILE A 259 11.07 9.50 14.40
C ILE A 259 11.17 10.43 15.62
N ASP A 260 11.02 11.73 15.38
CA ASP A 260 10.88 12.77 16.40
C ASP A 260 9.64 13.62 16.10
N GLY A 261 8.51 13.23 16.70
CA GLY A 261 7.24 13.93 16.55
C GLY A 261 6.72 13.92 15.11
N ASP A 262 6.86 15.02 14.39
CA ASP A 262 6.49 15.17 12.98
C ASP A 262 7.69 15.13 12.03
N ARG A 263 8.88 14.84 12.54
CA ARG A 263 10.12 14.69 11.77
C ARG A 263 10.49 13.22 11.69
N ILE A 264 10.79 12.74 10.47
CA ILE A 264 11.27 11.38 10.23
C ILE A 264 12.53 11.46 9.38
N ALA A 265 13.60 10.79 9.80
CA ALA A 265 14.85 10.71 9.08
C ALA A 265 15.29 9.26 8.89
N VAL A 266 16.08 9.00 7.85
CA VAL A 266 16.87 7.77 7.75
C VAL A 266 18.00 7.83 8.78
N ALA A 267 18.16 6.76 9.56
CA ALA A 267 19.17 6.63 10.62
C ALA A 267 20.62 6.58 10.08
#